data_AF-A0A934CAU0-F1
#
_entry.id   AF-A0A934CAU0-F1
#
_cell.length_a   1.000
_cell.length_b   1.000
_cell.length_c   1.000
_cell.angle_alpha   90.00
_cell.angle_beta   90.00
_cell.angle_gamma   90.00
#
_symmetry.space_group_name_H-M   'P 1'
#
loop_
_entity.id
_entity.type
_entity.pdbx_description
1 polymer ?
#
loop_
_entity_poly.entity_id
_entity_poly.type
_entity_poly.pdbx_seq_one_letter_code
_entity_poly.pdbx_strand_id
1 'polypeptide(L)'
;MAIQNRLKVLLAEKELRENRKLTYRTVAKETGLAIDTLTAYMTQRVNRFDKSTLETLCSYLACDVGDLLKYLPDEDEPVKNKKAAK
;
A
#
# COMPACT_ATOMS: atom_id res chain seq x y z
N MET A 1 -16.54 -2.56 -4.78
CA MET A 1 -15.36 -2.09 -5.54
C MET A 1 -14.37 -3.23 -5.56
N ALA A 2 -14.02 -3.73 -6.74
CA ALA A 2 -13.33 -5.01 -6.85
C ALA A 2 -11.80 -4.94 -6.63
N ILE A 3 -11.18 -3.75 -6.61
CA ILE A 3 -9.76 -3.56 -6.30
C ILE A 3 -9.64 -2.67 -5.07
N GLN A 4 -8.89 -3.12 -4.07
CA GLN A 4 -8.54 -2.36 -2.89
C GLN A 4 -7.02 -2.31 -2.72
N ASN A 5 -6.49 -1.20 -2.22
CA ASN A 5 -5.08 -1.10 -1.85
C ASN A 5 -4.89 -1.33 -0.34
N ARG A 6 -3.74 -1.86 0.07
CA ARG A 6 -3.39 -2.14 1.48
C ARG A 6 -2.37 -1.16 2.05
N LEU A 7 -2.26 0.05 1.46
CA LEU A 7 -1.23 1.02 1.83
C LEU A 7 -1.21 1.33 3.33
N LYS A 8 -2.38 1.47 3.97
CA LYS A 8 -2.51 1.70 5.41
C LYS A 8 -1.88 0.59 6.25
N VAL A 9 -2.11 -0.67 5.87
CA VAL A 9 -1.60 -1.83 6.61
C VAL A 9 -0.09 -1.93 6.45
N LEU A 10 0.40 -1.80 5.21
CA LEU A 10 1.83 -1.88 4.91
C LEU A 10 2.63 -0.77 5.59
N LEU A 11 2.06 0.44 5.71
CA LEU A 11 2.72 1.52 6.45
C LEU A 11 2.76 1.24 7.94
N ALA A 12 1.69 0.73 8.54
CA ALA A 12 1.70 0.32 9.94
C ALA A 12 2.74 -0.80 10.20
N GLU A 13 2.86 -1.77 9.29
CA GLU A 13 3.89 -2.82 9.37
C GLU A 13 5.30 -2.23 9.30
N LYS A 14 5.51 -1.23 8.44
CA LYS A 14 6.79 -0.52 8.34
C LYS A 14 7.09 0.30 9.61
N GLU A 15 6.11 1.01 10.17
CA GLU A 15 6.25 1.76 11.43
C GLU A 15 6.72 0.85 12.57
N LEU A 16 6.14 -0.35 12.67
CA LEU A 16 6.54 -1.35 13.66
C LEU A 16 7.96 -1.88 13.41
N ARG A 17 8.33 -2.14 12.14
CA ARG A 17 9.66 -2.64 11.77
C ARG A 17 10.77 -1.62 12.05
N GLU A 18 10.50 -0.34 11.78
CA GLU A 18 11.46 0.75 11.95
C GLU A 18 11.40 1.40 13.35
N ASN A 19 10.44 1.00 14.19
CA ASN A 19 10.20 1.56 15.53
C ASN A 19 10.10 3.09 15.52
N ARG A 20 9.48 3.64 14.46
CA ARG A 20 9.28 5.08 14.26
C ARG A 20 7.89 5.36 13.71
N LYS A 21 7.33 6.52 14.05
CA LYS A 21 6.05 6.97 13.47
C LYS A 21 6.25 7.52 12.07
N LEU A 22 5.49 7.00 11.11
CA LEU A 22 5.44 7.48 9.74
C LEU A 22 4.19 8.32 9.55
N THR A 23 4.36 9.65 9.61
CA THR A 23 3.27 10.56 9.28
C THR A 23 3.08 10.66 7.76
N TYR A 24 1.88 11.04 7.30
CA TYR A 24 1.61 11.30 5.88
C TYR A 24 2.65 12.24 5.24
N ARG A 25 3.07 13.28 5.98
CA ARG A 25 4.10 14.23 5.52
C ARG A 25 5.48 13.58 5.40
N THR A 26 5.83 12.70 6.34
CA THR A 26 7.09 11.95 6.27
C THR A 26 7.09 11.04 5.05
N VAL A 27 6.02 10.26 4.86
CA VAL A 27 5.90 9.36 3.70
C VAL A 27 5.93 10.16 2.39
N ALA A 28 5.23 11.28 2.30
CA ALA A 28 5.25 12.15 1.12
C ALA A 28 6.67 12.67 0.81
N LYS A 29 7.42 13.09 1.83
CA LYS A 29 8.80 13.54 1.67
C LYS A 29 9.76 12.43 1.26
N GLU A 30 9.63 11.25 1.87
CA GLU A 30 10.53 10.11 1.60
C GLU A 30 10.22 9.45 0.25
N THR A 31 8.95 9.40 -0.15
CA THR A 31 8.53 8.81 -1.44
C THR A 31 8.56 9.82 -2.59
N GLY A 32 8.58 11.13 -2.31
CA GLY A 32 8.42 12.17 -3.32
C GLY A 32 7.02 12.24 -3.94
N LEU A 33 6.04 11.50 -3.41
CA LEU A 33 4.67 11.52 -3.89
C LEU A 33 3.89 12.71 -3.31
N ALA A 34 2.97 13.24 -4.10
CA ALA A 34 2.06 14.28 -3.62
C ALA A 34 1.20 13.78 -2.45
N ILE A 35 0.95 14.66 -1.48
CA ILE A 35 0.13 14.34 -0.29
C ILE A 35 -1.28 13.93 -0.72
N ASP A 36 -1.85 14.57 -1.74
CA ASP A 36 -3.15 14.21 -2.31
C ASP A 36 -3.18 12.80 -2.87
N THR A 37 -2.12 12.39 -3.58
CA THR A 37 -1.96 11.01 -4.07
C THR A 37 -1.97 10.04 -2.90
N LEU A 38 -1.10 10.25 -1.90
CA LEU A 38 -1.06 9.39 -0.71
C LEU A 38 -2.40 9.33 0.01
N THR A 39 -3.09 10.47 0.15
CA THR A 39 -4.42 10.55 0.76
C THR A 39 -5.45 9.74 -0.02
N ALA A 40 -5.43 9.83 -1.35
CA ALA A 40 -6.34 9.07 -2.21
C ALA A 40 -6.10 7.55 -2.09
N TYR A 41 -4.85 7.09 -2.06
CA TYR A 41 -4.53 5.68 -1.78
C TYR A 41 -5.05 5.28 -0.39
N MET A 42 -4.72 6.05 0.65
CA MET A 42 -5.12 5.76 2.04
C MET A 42 -6.64 5.69 2.23
N THR A 43 -7.39 6.49 1.49
CA THR A 43 -8.86 6.57 1.57
C THR A 43 -9.57 5.67 0.57
N GLN A 44 -8.85 4.80 -0.15
CA GLN A 44 -9.40 3.96 -1.24
C GLN A 44 -10.10 4.76 -2.35
N ARG A 45 -9.75 6.03 -2.52
CA ARG A 45 -10.34 6.91 -3.55
C ARG A 45 -9.49 7.03 -4.81
N VAL A 46 -8.42 6.26 -4.90
CA VAL A 46 -7.61 6.21 -6.12
C VAL A 46 -8.39 5.55 -7.24
N ASN A 47 -8.42 6.22 -8.40
CA ASN A 47 -9.11 5.74 -9.59
C ASN A 47 -8.13 5.32 -10.71
N ARG A 48 -6.87 5.76 -10.60
CA ARG A 48 -5.78 5.42 -11.53
C ARG A 48 -4.56 5.00 -10.71
N PHE A 49 -3.95 3.89 -11.14
CA PHE A 49 -2.69 3.42 -10.60
C PHE A 49 -1.60 3.63 -11.65
N ASP A 50 -0.73 4.60 -11.41
CA ASP A 50 0.41 4.87 -12.29
C ASP A 50 1.58 3.94 -11.93
N LYS A 51 2.27 3.42 -12.95
CA LYS A 51 3.41 2.51 -12.79
C LYS A 51 4.47 3.10 -11.86
N SER A 52 4.87 4.35 -12.09
CA SER A 52 5.87 5.05 -11.28
C SER A 52 5.47 5.16 -9.81
N THR A 53 4.18 5.40 -9.52
CA THR A 53 3.67 5.46 -8.15
C THR A 53 3.74 4.10 -7.48
N LEU A 54 3.36 3.03 -8.18
CA LEU A 54 3.45 1.67 -7.66
C LEU A 54 4.90 1.25 -7.41
N GLU A 55 5.81 1.52 -8.34
CA GLU A 55 7.25 1.24 -8.20
C GLU A 55 7.83 1.93 -6.95
N THR A 56 7.55 3.22 -6.78
CA THR A 56 7.97 4.00 -5.61
C THR A 56 7.41 3.43 -4.31
N LEU A 57 6.11 3.15 -4.25
CA LEU A 57 5.47 2.61 -3.05
C LEU A 57 5.99 1.21 -2.70
N CYS A 58 6.10 0.32 -3.68
CA CYS A 58 6.61 -1.04 -3.48
C CYS A 58 8.07 -1.03 -3.02
N SER A 59 8.91 -0.20 -3.66
CA SER A 59 10.30 -0.03 -3.24
C SER A 59 10.41 0.58 -1.84
N TYR A 60 9.57 1.56 -1.51
CA TYR A 60 9.58 2.20 -0.20
C TYR A 60 9.12 1.27 0.92
N LEU A 61 8.12 0.43 0.66
CA LEU A 61 7.54 -0.51 1.63
C LEU A 61 8.27 -1.87 1.64
N ALA A 62 9.15 -2.12 0.67
CA ALA A 62 9.78 -3.41 0.42
C ALA A 62 8.73 -4.54 0.33
N CYS A 63 7.72 -4.34 -0.52
CA CYS A 63 6.63 -5.30 -0.76
C CYS A 63 6.42 -5.52 -2.26
N ASP A 64 5.67 -6.58 -2.61
CA ASP A 64 5.24 -6.81 -3.98
C ASP A 64 3.99 -5.99 -4.34
N VAL A 65 3.74 -5.79 -5.64
CA VAL A 65 2.53 -5.12 -6.12
C VAL A 65 1.26 -5.85 -5.68
N GLY A 66 1.28 -7.19 -5.59
CA GLY A 66 0.16 -8.00 -5.09
C GLY A 66 -0.11 -7.87 -3.59
N ASP A 67 0.87 -7.43 -2.81
CA ASP A 67 0.66 -7.09 -1.40
C ASP A 67 0.01 -5.71 -1.26
N LEU A 68 0.39 -4.78 -2.15
CA LEU A 68 -0.14 -3.42 -2.19
C LEU A 68 -1.56 -3.37 -2.76
N LEU A 69 -1.86 -4.10 -3.83
CA LEU A 69 -3.16 -4.11 -4.50
C LEU A 69 -3.79 -5.49 -4.45
N LYS A 70 -5.01 -5.59 -3.94
CA LYS A 70 -5.80 -6.83 -3.91
C LYS A 70 -7.10 -6.69 -4.67
N TYR A 71 -7.38 -7.71 -5.47
CA TYR A 71 -8.69 -7.91 -6.06
C TYR A 71 -9.58 -8.65 -5.05
N LEU A 72 -10.72 -8.05 -4.71
CA LEU A 72 -11.74 -8.58 -3.81
C LEU A 72 -13.07 -8.56 -4.58
N PRO A 73 -13.42 -9.63 -5.31
CA PRO A 73 -14.75 -9.77 -5.87
C PRO A 73 -15.76 -9.83 -4.71
N ASP A 74 -16.95 -9.26 -4.91
CA ASP A 74 -18.01 -9.29 -3.91
C ASP A 74 -18.57 -10.72 -3.87
N GLU A 75 -17.94 -11.59 -3.06
CA GLU A 75 -18.50 -12.78 -2.44
C GLU A 75 -17.45 -13.41 -1.48
N ASP A 76 -17.95 -13.84 -0.32
CA ASP A 76 -17.30 -14.51 0.80
C ASP A 76 -16.27 -15.61 0.38
N GLU A 77 -14.98 -15.29 0.28
CA GLU A 77 -13.93 -16.31 0.42
C GLU A 77 -12.65 -15.74 1.09
N PRO A 78 -12.15 -16.34 2.18
CA PRO A 78 -10.92 -15.92 2.81
C PRO A 78 -9.73 -16.22 1.89
N VAL A 79 -9.16 -15.17 1.27
CA VAL A 79 -7.94 -15.25 0.48
C VAL A 79 -6.78 -15.75 1.37
N LYS A 80 -6.55 -17.06 1.36
CA LYS A 80 -5.38 -17.72 1.94
C LYS A 80 -4.16 -17.32 1.11
N ASN A 81 -3.50 -16.22 1.46
CA ASN A 81 -2.16 -15.95 0.94
C ASN A 81 -1.21 -17.02 1.53
N LYS A 82 -0.76 -17.94 0.67
CA LYS A 82 0.35 -18.84 1.00
C LYS A 82 1.58 -17.97 1.25
N LYS A 83 2.15 -18.13 2.45
CA LYS A 83 3.46 -17.62 2.83
C LYS A 83 4.47 -17.98 1.74
N ALA A 84 5.16 -16.98 1.18
CA ALA A 84 6.43 -17.23 0.50
C ALA A 84 7.40 -17.75 1.57
N ALA A 85 7.91 -18.95 1.30
CA ALA A 85 8.68 -19.76 2.23
C ALA A 85 10.11 -19.21 2.40
N LYS A 86 10.59 -19.36 3.65
CA LYS A 86 11.96 -19.62 4.12
C LYS A 86 13.14 -19.30 3.22
#